data_AF-A0A328YI33-F1
#
_entry.id   AF-A0A328YI33-F1
#
_cell.length_a   1.000
_cell.length_b   1.000
_cell.length_c   1.000
_cell.angle_alpha   90.00
_cell.angle_beta   90.00
_cell.angle_gamma   90.00
#
_symmetry.space_group_name_H-M   'P 1'
#
loop_
_entity.id
_entity.type
_entity.pdbx_description
1 polymer ?
#
loop_
_entity_poly.entity_id
_entity_poly.type
_entity_poly.pdbx_seq_one_letter_code
_entity_poly.pdbx_strand_id
1 'polypeptide(L)'
;MSLPRTAPNELVYTHGYYSALSPGVIAAALESRGLRAPDLQAPLCYFELGMGFGVSLLANAASFPHMRFFGNDFNPAHVAYAQDLAREAGLSNVEVFEDGFEALLDRDLPPMDCIVMHGVYSWVSPALRQAIARFIERRLKPGGVVYVSYNALPGWAPLLPLRELFHLHASHLAPADADAPTQLQGALDFIQRLSDCGAGYLQSHPAVHERLRHAQAEGPNYALHEYVGPDSHPLYFHQVAAELAPGGLAFAAPAVLAEQVESACMPEGLRALLESTQDPVLRETLRDYGLNRSFRRDLFVRAPEALPATERRARVLEREWVLAVQRNAVPACAARDLAADLLGGEALEQLLDVLEAGPASVQDLQTRPLLRNLSAQSLHDVLMLLASSDLVMPALPGALREAARASVGAFNAAVLARGGSDGTRHLVCGATGLAVEWSLPAMWQIRAAQRHGDDVLAIAQDMVHDMGGPELQDLEAMAGSAQRYLAHRAPLLRRLEVV
;
A
#
# COMPACT_ATOMS: atom_id res chain seq x y z
N MET A 1 20.16 27.20 -1.42
CA MET A 1 21.49 26.72 -0.97
C MET A 1 21.20 25.43 -0.22
N SER A 2 21.47 24.29 -0.86
CA SER A 2 20.99 22.98 -0.42
C SER A 2 21.76 22.50 0.81
N LEU A 3 21.08 21.82 1.73
CA LEU A 3 21.72 21.01 2.77
C LEU A 3 22.80 20.11 2.15
N PRO A 4 23.87 19.75 2.88
CA PRO A 4 24.83 18.78 2.40
C PRO A 4 24.04 17.57 1.90
N ARG A 5 24.28 17.18 0.64
CA ARG A 5 23.74 15.95 0.08
C ARG A 5 24.11 14.85 1.06
N THR A 6 23.12 14.34 1.79
CA THR A 6 23.31 13.08 2.50
C THR A 6 23.88 12.11 1.47
N ALA A 7 24.94 11.39 1.83
CA ALA A 7 25.35 10.28 1.00
C ALA A 7 24.08 9.45 0.74
N PRO A 8 23.75 9.07 -0.50
CA PRO A 8 22.49 8.39 -0.85
C PRO A 8 22.22 7.07 -0.08
N ASN A 9 23.12 6.67 0.82
CA ASN A 9 23.19 5.35 1.46
C ASN A 9 22.90 5.33 2.97
N GLU A 10 22.58 6.44 3.63
CA GLU A 10 22.31 6.44 5.10
C GLU A 10 20.87 6.87 5.44
N LEU A 11 19.91 6.47 4.61
CA LEU A 11 18.49 6.56 4.93
C LEU A 11 18.03 5.17 5.35
N VAL A 12 17.37 5.05 6.51
CA VAL A 12 16.77 3.79 6.97
C VAL A 12 15.54 3.52 6.08
N TYR A 13 15.78 2.91 4.92
CA TYR A 13 14.72 2.40 4.06
C TYR A 13 14.05 1.20 4.75
N THR A 14 12.72 1.14 4.67
CA THR A 14 11.94 0.04 5.25
C THR A 14 11.58 -0.99 4.19
N HIS A 15 11.40 -2.24 4.61
CA HIS A 15 10.92 -3.33 3.76
C HIS A 15 9.37 -3.28 3.66
N GLY A 16 8.86 -2.18 3.11
CA GLY A 16 7.43 -1.90 3.02
C GLY A 16 6.73 -2.65 1.89
N TYR A 17 5.51 -3.11 2.17
CA TYR A 17 4.56 -3.61 1.16
C TYR A 17 3.41 -2.62 0.99
N TYR A 18 2.99 -2.39 -0.25
CA TYR A 18 1.92 -1.46 -0.58
C TYR A 18 0.84 -2.14 -1.43
N SER A 19 -0.30 -2.49 -0.81
CA SER A 19 -1.40 -3.21 -1.46
C SER A 19 -1.95 -2.52 -2.71
N ALA A 20 -1.92 -1.19 -2.72
CA ALA A 20 -2.38 -0.38 -3.86
C ALA A 20 -1.54 -0.57 -5.15
N LEU A 21 -0.35 -1.18 -5.04
CA LEU A 21 0.49 -1.54 -6.19
C LEU A 21 0.07 -2.86 -6.84
N SER A 22 -0.74 -3.68 -6.17
CA SER A 22 -1.15 -4.97 -6.70
C SER A 22 -1.97 -4.83 -7.99
N PRO A 23 -1.66 -5.59 -9.06
CA PRO A 23 -2.50 -5.66 -10.25
C PRO A 23 -3.96 -5.97 -9.92
N GLY A 24 -4.21 -6.83 -8.92
CA GLY A 24 -5.56 -7.18 -8.46
C GLY A 24 -6.34 -6.00 -7.90
N VAL A 25 -5.70 -5.17 -7.07
CA VAL A 25 -6.30 -3.96 -6.47
C VAL A 25 -6.50 -2.87 -7.53
N ILE A 26 -5.53 -2.69 -8.42
CA ILE A 26 -5.64 -1.75 -9.54
C ILE A 26 -6.85 -2.12 -10.42
N ALA A 27 -7.00 -3.39 -10.77
CA ALA A 27 -8.14 -3.86 -11.54
C ALA A 27 -9.46 -3.65 -10.80
N ALA A 28 -9.52 -4.00 -9.51
CA ALA A 28 -10.71 -3.78 -8.69
C ALA A 28 -11.12 -2.30 -8.61
N ALA A 29 -10.14 -1.39 -8.48
CA ALA A 29 -10.38 0.05 -8.39
C ALA A 29 -10.92 0.63 -9.72
N LEU A 30 -10.39 0.20 -10.87
CA LEU A 30 -10.87 0.63 -12.18
C LEU A 30 -12.27 0.09 -12.49
N GLU A 31 -12.50 -1.20 -12.25
CA GLU A 31 -13.80 -1.84 -12.49
C GLU A 31 -14.90 -1.26 -11.59
N SER A 32 -14.57 -0.87 -10.35
CA SER A 32 -15.50 -0.20 -9.43
C SER A 32 -15.97 1.17 -9.96
N ARG A 33 -15.09 1.87 -10.69
CA ARG A 33 -15.46 3.08 -11.46
C ARG A 33 -16.12 2.78 -12.81
N GLY A 34 -16.32 1.52 -13.16
CA GLY A 34 -16.90 1.10 -14.44
C GLY A 34 -15.97 1.31 -15.62
N LEU A 35 -14.66 1.28 -15.39
CA LEU A 35 -13.62 1.37 -16.42
C LEU A 35 -13.03 -0.01 -16.71
N ARG A 36 -12.58 -0.21 -17.94
CA ARG A 36 -11.87 -1.43 -18.32
C ARG A 36 -10.52 -1.47 -17.61
N ALA A 37 -10.27 -2.57 -16.90
CA ALA A 37 -9.00 -2.87 -16.26
C ALA A 37 -8.11 -3.75 -17.15
N PRO A 38 -6.79 -3.80 -16.89
CA PRO A 38 -5.92 -4.84 -17.44
C PRO A 38 -6.44 -6.23 -17.07
N ASP A 39 -6.47 -7.13 -18.06
CA ASP A 39 -6.89 -8.52 -17.84
C ASP A 39 -5.83 -9.29 -17.06
N LEU A 40 -6.13 -9.63 -15.81
CA LEU A 40 -5.22 -10.33 -14.92
C LEU A 40 -4.86 -11.75 -15.39
N GLN A 41 -5.60 -12.34 -16.33
CA GLN A 41 -5.27 -13.64 -16.93
C GLN A 41 -4.29 -13.51 -18.10
N ALA A 42 -4.11 -12.31 -18.65
CA ALA A 42 -3.18 -12.06 -19.73
C ALA A 42 -1.72 -11.97 -19.21
N PRO A 43 -0.72 -12.27 -20.06
CA PRO A 43 0.70 -12.13 -19.71
C PRO A 43 1.14 -10.66 -19.73
N LEU A 44 0.65 -9.88 -18.76
CA LEU A 44 0.91 -8.46 -18.64
C LEU A 44 2.39 -8.16 -18.34
N CYS A 45 2.86 -6.97 -18.76
CA CYS A 45 4.13 -6.38 -18.37
C CYS A 45 3.88 -5.27 -17.34
N TYR A 46 4.53 -5.38 -16.19
CA TYR A 46 4.39 -4.48 -15.05
C TYR A 46 5.75 -3.85 -14.71
N PHE A 47 5.77 -2.55 -14.44
CA PHE A 47 6.99 -1.84 -14.04
C PHE A 47 6.79 -1.07 -12.72
N GLU A 48 7.68 -1.26 -11.74
CA GLU A 48 7.73 -0.50 -10.49
C GLU A 48 8.91 0.49 -10.50
N LEU A 49 8.59 1.78 -10.56
CA LEU A 49 9.58 2.85 -10.52
C LEU A 49 9.94 3.18 -9.07
N GLY A 50 11.23 3.10 -8.73
CA GLY A 50 11.72 3.36 -7.37
C GLY A 50 11.24 2.30 -6.38
N MET A 51 11.57 1.03 -6.67
CA MET A 51 11.01 -0.13 -5.98
C MET A 51 11.49 -0.31 -4.52
N GLY A 52 12.51 0.44 -4.07
CA GLY A 52 13.15 0.19 -2.78
C GLY A 52 13.69 -1.24 -2.72
N PHE A 53 13.51 -1.93 -1.59
CA PHE A 53 13.85 -3.35 -1.44
C PHE A 53 12.99 -4.31 -2.29
N GLY A 54 12.03 -3.81 -3.09
CA GLY A 54 11.28 -4.62 -4.06
C GLY A 54 10.25 -5.56 -3.45
N VAL A 55 9.86 -5.38 -2.18
CA VAL A 55 8.91 -6.28 -1.49
C VAL A 55 7.57 -6.37 -2.22
N SER A 56 7.00 -5.23 -2.65
CA SER A 56 5.75 -5.20 -3.42
C SER A 56 5.91 -5.83 -4.81
N LEU A 57 6.98 -5.49 -5.53
CA LEU A 57 7.32 -6.06 -6.82
C LEU A 57 7.41 -7.59 -6.78
N LEU A 58 8.14 -8.14 -5.81
CA LEU A 58 8.37 -9.57 -5.67
C LEU A 58 7.14 -10.33 -5.19
N ALA A 59 6.35 -9.74 -4.27
CA ALA A 59 5.06 -10.29 -3.85
C ALA A 59 4.08 -10.39 -5.02
N ASN A 60 4.03 -9.36 -5.87
CA ASN A 60 3.23 -9.37 -7.09
C ASN A 60 3.76 -10.42 -8.10
N ALA A 61 5.08 -10.51 -8.30
CA ALA A 61 5.69 -11.50 -9.18
C ALA A 61 5.37 -12.95 -8.76
N ALA A 62 5.38 -13.23 -7.45
CA ALA A 62 4.97 -14.51 -6.90
C ALA A 62 3.46 -14.79 -7.10
N SER A 63 2.62 -13.76 -7.03
CA SER A 63 1.15 -13.87 -7.16
C SER A 63 0.67 -13.99 -8.61
N PHE A 64 1.47 -13.57 -9.59
CA PHE A 64 1.13 -13.58 -11.02
C PHE A 64 2.27 -14.18 -11.86
N PRO A 65 2.53 -15.50 -11.77
CA PRO A 65 3.71 -16.13 -12.39
C PRO A 65 3.73 -16.08 -13.93
N HIS A 66 2.58 -15.82 -14.57
CA HIS A 66 2.44 -15.66 -16.02
C HIS A 66 2.70 -14.23 -16.52
N MET A 67 2.76 -13.24 -15.63
CA MET A 67 3.11 -11.84 -15.95
C MET A 67 4.62 -11.62 -15.86
N ARG A 68 5.12 -10.56 -16.51
CA ARG A 68 6.51 -10.12 -16.42
C ARG A 68 6.63 -8.84 -15.59
N PHE A 69 7.53 -8.86 -14.63
CA PHE A 69 7.75 -7.79 -13.67
C PHE A 69 9.11 -7.15 -13.88
N PHE A 70 9.13 -5.82 -13.84
CA PHE A 70 10.32 -5.02 -13.97
C PHE A 70 10.36 -4.01 -12.83
N GLY A 71 11.56 -3.70 -12.33
CA GLY A 71 11.72 -2.65 -11.32
C GLY A 71 13.06 -1.95 -11.44
N ASN A 72 13.11 -0.69 -11.01
CA ASN A 72 14.38 0.01 -10.86
C ASN A 72 14.50 0.66 -9.49
N ASP A 73 15.73 0.76 -9.02
CA ASP A 73 16.11 1.63 -7.92
C ASP A 73 17.52 2.15 -8.18
N PHE A 74 17.84 3.36 -7.71
CA PHE A 74 19.19 3.91 -7.87
C PHE A 74 20.15 3.39 -6.80
N ASN A 75 19.64 2.80 -5.71
CA ASN A 75 20.45 2.28 -4.62
C ASN A 75 20.88 0.83 -4.91
N PRO A 76 22.18 0.52 -5.02
CA PRO A 76 22.66 -0.84 -5.29
C PRO A 76 22.24 -1.86 -4.21
N ALA A 77 22.11 -1.44 -2.95
CA ALA A 77 21.71 -2.34 -1.86
C ALA A 77 20.27 -2.83 -2.02
N HIS A 78 19.38 -1.97 -2.50
CA HIS A 78 18.00 -2.29 -2.81
C HIS A 78 17.90 -3.33 -3.93
N VAL A 79 18.65 -3.11 -5.01
CA VAL A 79 18.67 -4.00 -6.17
C VAL A 79 19.26 -5.36 -5.80
N ALA A 80 20.40 -5.38 -5.09
CA ALA A 80 21.03 -6.62 -4.62
C ALA A 80 20.07 -7.44 -3.74
N TYR A 81 19.41 -6.78 -2.78
CA TYR A 81 18.42 -7.43 -1.92
C TYR A 81 17.29 -8.07 -2.72
N ALA A 82 16.70 -7.33 -3.66
CA ALA A 82 15.59 -7.81 -4.48
C ALA A 82 16.02 -8.99 -5.37
N GLN A 83 17.23 -8.95 -5.94
CA GLN A 83 17.80 -10.06 -6.72
C GLN A 83 18.03 -11.30 -5.85
N ASP A 84 18.55 -11.13 -4.63
CA ASP A 84 18.76 -12.23 -3.70
C ASP A 84 17.44 -12.89 -3.31
N LEU A 85 16.42 -12.10 -2.95
CA LEU A 85 15.12 -12.64 -2.56
C LEU A 85 14.41 -13.31 -3.74
N ALA A 86 14.47 -12.71 -4.94
CA ALA A 86 13.93 -13.33 -6.15
C ALA A 86 14.57 -14.70 -6.42
N ARG A 87 15.90 -14.81 -6.27
CA ARG A 87 16.65 -16.06 -6.46
C ARG A 87 16.27 -17.11 -5.44
N GLU A 88 16.20 -16.74 -4.16
CA GLU A 88 15.81 -17.64 -3.07
C GLU A 88 14.36 -18.14 -3.22
N ALA A 89 13.46 -17.27 -3.67
CA ALA A 89 12.06 -17.60 -3.94
C ALA A 89 11.84 -18.32 -5.29
N GLY A 90 12.88 -18.45 -6.13
CA GLY A 90 12.78 -19.08 -7.45
C GLY A 90 11.95 -18.28 -8.47
N LEU A 91 11.85 -16.95 -8.31
CA LEU A 91 11.11 -16.09 -9.22
C LEU A 91 11.91 -15.86 -10.51
N SER A 92 11.36 -16.33 -11.63
CA SER A 92 11.97 -16.22 -12.97
C SER A 92 11.34 -15.14 -13.84
N ASN A 93 10.25 -14.53 -13.36
CA ASN A 93 9.45 -13.55 -14.07
C ASN A 93 9.69 -12.10 -13.60
N VAL A 94 10.81 -11.84 -12.92
CA VAL A 94 11.18 -10.52 -12.42
C VAL A 94 12.60 -10.11 -12.86
N GLU A 95 12.73 -8.88 -13.35
CA GLU A 95 14.00 -8.27 -13.74
C GLU A 95 14.15 -6.92 -13.04
N VAL A 96 15.23 -6.72 -12.28
CA VAL A 96 15.46 -5.48 -11.51
C VAL A 96 16.77 -4.81 -11.87
N PHE A 97 16.79 -3.48 -11.76
CA PHE A 97 17.81 -2.65 -12.37
C PHE A 97 18.33 -1.54 -11.46
N GLU A 98 19.65 -1.38 -11.43
CA GLU A 98 20.36 -0.30 -10.74
C GLU A 98 20.44 0.93 -11.65
N ASP A 99 19.29 1.50 -11.98
CA ASP A 99 19.19 2.67 -12.84
C ASP A 99 18.47 3.82 -12.14
N GLY A 100 18.93 5.04 -12.39
CA GLY A 100 18.11 6.23 -12.20
C GLY A 100 17.04 6.35 -13.28
N PHE A 101 15.99 7.15 -13.04
CA PHE A 101 14.85 7.30 -13.96
C PHE A 101 15.23 7.79 -15.36
N GLU A 102 16.29 8.60 -15.48
CA GLU A 102 16.77 9.12 -16.76
C GLU A 102 17.37 8.02 -17.64
N ALA A 103 18.11 7.08 -17.04
CA ALA A 103 18.75 5.98 -17.74
C ALA A 103 17.74 4.98 -18.32
N LEU A 104 16.54 4.86 -17.72
CA LEU A 104 15.47 3.98 -18.20
C LEU A 104 15.00 4.29 -19.62
N LEU A 105 15.17 5.54 -20.09
CA LEU A 105 14.72 5.98 -21.41
C LEU A 105 15.46 5.29 -22.55
N ASP A 106 16.68 4.82 -22.31
CA ASP A 106 17.56 4.19 -23.30
C ASP A 106 17.59 2.66 -23.19
N ARG A 107 16.87 2.10 -22.20
CA ARG A 107 16.84 0.64 -21.97
C ARG A 107 15.87 -0.04 -22.90
N ASP A 108 16.29 -1.21 -23.39
CA ASP A 108 15.44 -2.10 -24.16
C ASP A 108 14.46 -2.82 -23.23
N LEU A 109 13.24 -2.29 -23.17
CA LEU A 109 12.16 -2.76 -22.31
C LEU A 109 10.90 -2.93 -23.15
N PRO A 110 10.07 -3.96 -22.87
CA PRO A 110 8.82 -4.14 -23.60
C PRO A 110 7.83 -3.00 -23.31
N PRO A 111 6.77 -2.84 -24.11
CA PRO A 111 5.65 -2.00 -23.73
C PRO A 111 4.99 -2.53 -22.43
N MET A 112 4.56 -1.62 -21.56
CA MET A 112 4.03 -1.90 -20.22
C MET A 112 2.51 -1.75 -20.19
N ASP A 113 1.84 -2.69 -19.52
CA ASP A 113 0.41 -2.63 -19.19
C ASP A 113 0.17 -1.85 -17.89
N CYS A 114 1.12 -1.91 -16.96
CA CYS A 114 1.08 -1.18 -15.71
C CYS A 114 2.44 -0.54 -15.41
N ILE A 115 2.43 0.72 -15.02
CA ILE A 115 3.60 1.41 -14.46
C ILE A 115 3.19 1.98 -13.12
N VAL A 116 3.85 1.59 -12.03
CA VAL A 116 3.51 2.07 -10.70
C VAL A 116 4.68 2.82 -10.08
N MET A 117 4.37 3.78 -9.23
CA MET A 117 5.35 4.44 -8.36
C MET A 117 4.70 4.83 -7.03
N HIS A 118 5.28 4.38 -5.92
CA HIS A 118 4.81 4.73 -4.59
C HIS A 118 5.88 5.52 -3.85
N GLY A 119 5.54 6.70 -3.34
CA GLY A 119 6.50 7.50 -2.56
C GLY A 119 7.66 8.05 -3.39
N VAL A 120 7.44 8.29 -4.69
CA VAL A 120 8.48 8.82 -5.60
C VAL A 120 8.14 10.23 -6.06
N TYR A 121 6.92 10.47 -6.55
CA TYR A 121 6.62 11.63 -7.38
C TYR A 121 6.80 12.98 -6.67
N SER A 122 6.44 13.07 -5.38
CA SER A 122 6.65 14.26 -4.56
C SER A 122 8.08 14.44 -4.06
N TRP A 123 8.96 13.45 -4.23
CA TRP A 123 10.33 13.41 -3.68
C TRP A 123 11.42 13.70 -4.70
N VAL A 124 11.05 13.78 -5.98
CA VAL A 124 11.98 13.97 -7.09
C VAL A 124 11.83 15.35 -7.70
N SER A 125 12.95 15.87 -8.21
CA SER A 125 13.01 17.17 -8.88
C SER A 125 12.07 17.23 -10.10
N PRO A 126 11.65 18.43 -10.54
CA PRO A 126 10.87 18.58 -11.76
C PRO A 126 11.50 17.92 -13.00
N ALA A 127 12.84 17.93 -13.10
CA ALA A 127 13.56 17.28 -14.20
C ALA A 127 13.39 15.75 -14.18
N LEU A 128 13.46 15.14 -12.99
CA LEU A 128 13.22 13.70 -12.82
C LEU A 128 11.75 13.34 -13.05
N ARG A 129 10.78 14.17 -12.62
CA ARG A 129 9.36 13.96 -12.96
C ARG A 129 9.13 14.00 -14.47
N GLN A 130 9.80 14.89 -15.19
CA GLN A 130 9.75 14.90 -16.65
C GLN A 130 10.39 13.64 -17.27
N ALA A 131 11.46 13.11 -16.69
CA ALA A 131 12.04 11.84 -17.14
C ALA A 131 11.05 10.67 -16.94
N ILE A 132 10.39 10.61 -15.78
CA ILE A 132 9.32 9.65 -15.48
C ILE A 132 8.16 9.79 -16.48
N ALA A 133 7.67 11.02 -16.72
CA ALA A 133 6.59 11.26 -17.66
C ALA A 133 6.94 10.81 -19.09
N ARG A 134 8.18 11.08 -19.55
CA ARG A 134 8.67 10.59 -20.85
C ARG A 134 8.80 9.07 -20.90
N PHE A 135 9.21 8.42 -19.81
CA PHE A 135 9.29 6.97 -19.72
C PHE A 135 7.90 6.35 -19.87
N ILE A 136 6.92 6.88 -19.12
CA ILE A 136 5.52 6.48 -19.21
C ILE A 136 4.97 6.70 -20.63
N GLU A 137 5.24 7.87 -21.23
CA GLU A 137 4.82 8.21 -22.59
C GLU A 137 5.33 7.17 -23.60
N ARG A 138 6.60 6.76 -23.50
CA ARG A 138 7.25 5.81 -24.43
C ARG A 138 6.86 4.36 -24.22
N ARG A 139 6.59 3.95 -22.98
CA ARG A 139 6.47 2.53 -22.61
C ARG A 139 5.04 2.09 -22.35
N LEU A 140 4.16 2.97 -21.89
CA LEU A 140 2.80 2.57 -21.52
C LEU A 140 1.94 2.30 -22.77
N LYS A 141 1.32 1.13 -22.84
CA LYS A 141 0.37 0.75 -23.90
C LYS A 141 -0.92 1.60 -23.84
N PRO A 142 -1.67 1.72 -24.95
CA PRO A 142 -3.09 2.11 -24.89
C PRO A 142 -3.87 1.20 -23.93
N GLY A 143 -4.72 1.77 -23.09
CA GLY A 143 -5.40 1.06 -22.00
C GLY A 143 -4.51 0.76 -20.79
N GLY A 144 -3.20 1.03 -20.86
CA GLY A 144 -2.27 0.84 -19.76
C GLY A 144 -2.53 1.82 -18.61
N VAL A 145 -2.17 1.39 -17.40
CA VAL A 145 -2.46 2.08 -16.14
C VAL A 145 -1.18 2.62 -15.52
N VAL A 146 -1.26 3.83 -14.98
CA VAL A 146 -0.25 4.42 -14.11
C VAL A 146 -0.82 4.54 -12.70
N TYR A 147 -0.17 3.90 -11.73
CA TYR A 147 -0.38 4.24 -10.32
C TYR A 147 0.68 5.26 -9.90
N VAL A 148 0.25 6.34 -9.25
CA VAL A 148 1.14 7.35 -8.67
C VAL A 148 0.65 7.79 -7.30
N SER A 149 1.55 7.81 -6.32
CA SER A 149 1.30 8.44 -5.02
C SER A 149 2.17 9.66 -4.78
N TYR A 150 1.60 10.67 -4.10
CA TYR A 150 2.24 11.95 -3.85
C TYR A 150 1.61 12.69 -2.68
N ASN A 151 2.44 13.44 -1.95
CA ASN A 151 1.97 14.42 -0.97
C ASN A 151 1.14 15.50 -1.70
N ALA A 152 -0.04 15.82 -1.16
CA ALA A 152 -1.04 16.62 -1.85
C ALA A 152 -1.39 17.91 -1.11
N LEU A 153 -1.67 18.96 -1.89
CA LEU A 153 -2.24 20.21 -1.41
C LEU A 153 -3.76 20.23 -1.60
N PRO A 154 -4.53 20.88 -0.70
CA PRO A 154 -4.07 21.76 0.37
C PRO A 154 -3.72 21.06 1.70
N GLY A 155 -3.98 19.77 1.88
CA GLY A 155 -3.86 19.11 3.18
C GLY A 155 -2.45 19.05 3.75
N TRP A 156 -1.41 19.11 2.91
CA TRP A 156 -0.01 19.21 3.36
C TRP A 156 0.42 20.64 3.71
N ALA A 157 -0.35 21.66 3.33
CA ALA A 157 0.03 23.07 3.49
C ALA A 157 0.38 23.45 4.94
N PRO A 158 -0.36 22.99 5.98
CA PRO A 158 -0.01 23.27 7.36
C PRO A 158 1.36 22.78 7.79
N LEU A 159 2.03 21.89 7.05
CA LEU A 159 3.37 21.40 7.40
C LEU A 159 4.50 22.15 6.69
N LEU A 160 4.18 22.95 5.67
CA LEU A 160 5.19 23.68 4.90
C LEU A 160 6.01 24.67 5.74
N PRO A 161 5.42 25.47 6.65
CA PRO A 161 6.21 26.37 7.50
C PRO A 161 7.13 25.62 8.47
N LEU A 162 6.68 24.44 8.95
CA LEU A 162 7.48 23.60 9.83
C LEU A 162 8.73 23.09 9.11
N ARG A 163 8.59 22.67 7.85
CA ARG A 163 9.72 22.29 7.01
C ARG A 163 10.72 23.42 6.80
N GLU A 164 10.23 24.64 6.59
CA GLU A 164 11.11 25.80 6.45
C GLU A 164 11.93 26.05 7.72
N LEU A 165 11.33 25.87 8.90
CA LEU A 165 12.05 25.95 10.17
C LEU A 165 13.13 24.87 10.30
N PHE A 166 12.86 23.64 9.85
CA PHE A 166 13.88 22.58 9.81
C PHE A 166 15.08 22.99 8.95
N HIS A 167 14.84 23.51 7.74
CA HIS A 167 15.89 23.96 6.85
C HIS A 167 16.68 25.16 7.40
N LEU A 168 15.99 26.14 8.00
CA LEU A 168 16.65 27.30 8.60
C LEU A 168 17.48 26.91 9.82
N HIS A 169 16.97 26.00 10.67
CA HIS A 169 17.74 25.51 11.81
C HIS A 169 19.01 24.78 11.34
N ALA A 170 18.87 23.86 10.40
CA ALA A 170 20.00 23.10 9.87
C ALA A 170 21.05 23.99 9.16
N SER A 171 20.63 25.06 8.49
CA SER A 171 21.55 25.97 7.77
C SER A 171 22.21 27.04 8.64
N HIS A 172 21.57 27.46 9.74
CA HIS A 172 22.04 28.59 10.55
C HIS A 172 22.50 28.23 11.97
N LEU A 173 22.03 27.11 12.54
CA LEU A 173 22.23 26.78 13.95
C LEU A 173 22.93 25.43 14.16
N ALA A 174 22.83 24.51 13.21
CA ALA A 174 23.53 23.25 13.33
C ALA A 174 25.06 23.42 13.23
N PRO A 175 25.86 22.64 14.00
CA PRO A 175 27.30 22.59 13.80
C PRO A 175 27.63 22.18 12.36
N ALA A 176 28.63 22.82 11.76
CA ALA A 176 29.00 22.58 10.36
C ALA A 176 29.36 21.10 10.08
N ASP A 177 29.85 20.38 11.10
CA ASP A 177 30.27 18.98 11.02
C ASP A 177 29.22 17.98 11.56
N ALA A 178 28.02 18.45 11.95
CA ALA A 178 26.98 17.57 12.46
C ALA A 178 26.39 16.70 11.34
N ASP A 179 26.21 15.41 11.63
CA ASP A 179 25.48 14.49 10.74
C ASP A 179 23.99 14.86 10.64
N ALA A 180 23.33 14.40 9.58
CA ALA A 180 21.92 14.74 9.33
C ALA A 180 20.98 14.37 10.50
N PRO A 181 21.11 13.21 11.17
CA PRO A 181 20.34 12.89 12.36
C PRO A 181 20.51 13.91 13.49
N THR A 182 21.74 14.35 13.77
CA THR A 182 22.03 15.35 14.81
C THR A 182 21.46 16.72 14.45
N GLN A 183 21.61 17.16 13.19
CA GLN A 183 21.03 18.42 12.71
C GLN A 183 19.52 18.44 12.90
N LEU A 184 18.87 17.32 12.59
CA LEU A 184 17.43 17.16 12.68
C LEU A 184 16.94 17.04 14.13
N GLN A 185 17.64 16.30 14.99
CA GLN A 185 17.33 16.26 16.41
C GLN A 185 17.39 17.67 17.01
N GLY A 186 18.44 18.43 16.69
CA GLY A 186 18.55 19.83 17.14
C GLY A 186 17.38 20.69 16.65
N ALA A 187 16.92 20.49 15.41
CA ALA A 187 15.77 21.19 14.87
C ALA A 187 14.45 20.77 15.55
N LEU A 188 14.25 19.48 15.82
CA LEU A 188 13.11 18.97 16.57
C LEU A 188 13.05 19.58 17.98
N ASP A 189 14.19 19.63 18.68
CA ASP A 189 14.31 20.24 20.01
C ASP A 189 14.04 21.74 19.96
N PHE A 190 14.54 22.43 18.93
CA PHE A 190 14.29 23.86 18.72
C PHE A 190 12.81 24.17 18.48
N ILE A 191 12.15 23.37 17.64
CA ILE A 191 10.71 23.51 17.37
C ILE A 191 9.91 23.13 18.63
N GLN A 192 10.34 22.15 19.42
CA GLN A 192 9.68 21.84 20.69
C GLN A 192 9.73 23.03 21.65
N ARG A 193 10.88 23.68 21.77
CA ARG A 193 11.01 24.90 22.58
C ARG A 193 10.11 26.03 22.07
N LEU A 194 9.94 26.15 20.75
CA LEU A 194 8.97 27.08 20.15
C LEU A 194 7.54 26.71 20.55
N SER A 195 7.20 25.43 20.61
CA SER A 195 5.92 24.92 21.12
C SER A 195 5.69 25.30 22.57
N ASP A 196 6.69 25.06 23.43
CA ASP A 196 6.61 25.32 24.88
C ASP A 196 6.44 26.82 25.21
N CYS A 197 6.86 27.70 24.30
CA CYS A 197 6.61 29.15 24.39
C CYS A 197 5.17 29.55 24.07
N GLY A 198 4.29 28.62 23.67
CA GLY A 198 2.93 28.93 23.25
C GLY A 198 2.89 29.70 21.93
N ALA A 199 3.74 29.34 20.96
CA ALA A 199 3.81 30.04 19.68
C ALA A 199 2.51 29.90 18.87
N GLY A 200 2.08 31.02 18.26
CA GLY A 200 0.79 31.12 17.57
C GLY A 200 0.60 30.14 16.40
N TYR A 201 1.68 29.74 15.72
CA TYR A 201 1.60 28.76 14.62
C TYR A 201 1.15 27.37 15.10
N LEU A 202 1.77 26.83 16.16
CA LEU A 202 1.43 25.50 16.69
C LEU A 202 0.07 25.52 17.41
N GLN A 203 -0.28 26.63 18.06
CA GLN A 203 -1.61 26.82 18.65
C GLN A 203 -2.73 26.87 17.60
N SER A 204 -2.48 27.51 16.46
CA SER A 204 -3.45 27.59 15.36
C SER A 204 -3.53 26.32 14.51
N HIS A 205 -2.58 25.39 14.65
CA HIS A 205 -2.53 24.14 13.88
C HIS A 205 -2.27 22.92 14.79
N PRO A 206 -3.25 22.47 15.59
CA PRO A 206 -3.08 21.34 16.51
C PRO A 206 -2.63 20.03 15.81
N ALA A 207 -3.05 19.81 14.56
CA ALA A 207 -2.59 18.64 13.78
C ALA A 207 -1.09 18.67 13.47
N VAL A 208 -0.48 19.86 13.36
CA VAL A 208 0.97 20.02 13.19
C VAL A 208 1.69 19.70 14.49
N HIS A 209 1.12 20.11 15.63
CA HIS A 209 1.64 19.79 16.95
C HIS A 209 1.69 18.28 17.19
N GLU A 210 0.62 17.54 16.87
CA GLU A 210 0.61 16.07 16.99
C GLU A 210 1.64 15.40 16.08
N ARG A 211 1.80 15.90 14.84
CA ARG A 211 2.81 15.38 13.91
C ARG A 211 4.24 15.62 14.41
N LEU A 212 4.51 16.76 15.05
CA LEU A 212 5.81 17.02 15.68
C LEU A 212 6.07 16.06 16.85
N ARG A 213 5.07 15.84 17.71
CA ARG A 213 5.16 14.88 18.81
C ARG A 213 5.43 13.46 18.31
N HIS A 214 4.77 13.07 17.20
CA HIS A 214 5.02 11.78 16.54
C HIS A 214 6.43 11.70 15.96
N ALA A 215 6.90 12.75 15.28
CA ALA A 215 8.25 12.81 14.73
C ALA A 215 9.33 12.68 15.82
N GLN A 216 9.10 13.25 17.00
CA GLN A 216 9.99 13.07 18.15
C GLN A 216 9.98 11.64 18.70
N ALA A 217 8.83 10.97 18.69
CA ALA A 217 8.70 9.59 19.17
C ALA A 217 9.36 8.56 18.23
N GLU A 218 9.16 8.72 16.92
CA GLU A 218 9.74 7.84 15.89
C GLU A 218 11.24 8.10 15.65
N GLY A 219 11.71 9.30 16.04
CA GLY A 219 13.11 9.69 15.97
C GLY A 219 13.52 10.34 14.64
N PRO A 220 14.79 10.79 14.57
CA PRO A 220 15.27 11.68 13.50
C PRO A 220 15.21 11.02 12.10
N ASN A 221 15.42 9.72 11.96
CA ASN A 221 15.43 9.08 10.64
C ASN A 221 14.06 9.15 9.94
N TYR A 222 12.97 8.94 10.68
CA TYR A 222 11.61 9.10 10.16
C TYR A 222 11.33 10.56 9.76
N ALA A 223 11.71 11.50 10.62
CA ALA A 223 11.51 12.91 10.37
C ALA A 223 12.34 13.44 9.18
N LEU A 224 13.52 12.86 8.92
CA LEU A 224 14.38 13.22 7.80
C LEU A 224 13.73 12.82 6.48
N HIS A 225 13.20 11.59 6.44
CA HIS A 225 12.45 11.09 5.29
C HIS A 225 11.22 11.94 5.04
N GLU A 226 10.43 12.29 6.06
CA GLU A 226 9.13 12.94 5.87
C GLU A 226 9.20 14.46 5.63
N TYR A 227 10.19 15.15 6.20
CA TYR A 227 10.17 16.62 6.27
C TYR A 227 11.34 17.33 5.60
N VAL A 228 12.49 16.69 5.31
CA VAL A 228 13.74 17.43 5.05
C VAL A 228 14.33 17.17 3.65
N GLY A 229 13.65 16.39 2.80
CA GLY A 229 14.09 16.15 1.43
C GLY A 229 14.20 17.45 0.61
N PRO A 230 15.36 17.80 0.02
CA PRO A 230 15.58 19.11 -0.61
C PRO A 230 14.69 19.37 -1.84
N ASP A 231 14.34 18.30 -2.57
CA ASP A 231 13.45 18.35 -3.73
C ASP A 231 12.02 17.92 -3.40
N SER A 232 11.72 17.65 -2.12
CA SER A 232 10.38 17.26 -1.69
C SER A 232 9.41 18.42 -1.90
N HIS A 233 8.32 18.21 -2.62
CA HIS A 233 7.28 19.22 -2.79
C HIS A 233 5.91 18.57 -2.89
N PRO A 234 4.94 18.93 -2.02
CA PRO A 234 3.57 18.48 -2.22
C PRO A 234 3.00 19.13 -3.48
N LEU A 235 2.16 18.40 -4.21
CA LEU A 235 1.64 18.83 -5.50
C LEU A 235 0.13 19.01 -5.41
N TYR A 236 -0.42 19.90 -6.21
CA TYR A 236 -1.85 19.90 -6.49
C TYR A 236 -2.18 18.82 -7.51
N PHE A 237 -3.35 18.19 -7.40
CA PHE A 237 -3.83 17.22 -8.39
C PHE A 237 -3.75 17.76 -9.83
N HIS A 238 -4.17 19.01 -10.08
CA HIS A 238 -4.13 19.58 -11.42
C HIS A 238 -2.72 19.69 -12.01
N GLN A 239 -1.68 19.79 -11.17
CA GLN A 239 -0.28 19.83 -11.63
C GLN A 239 0.17 18.43 -12.07
N VAL A 240 -0.14 17.40 -11.27
CA VAL A 240 0.15 16.00 -11.62
C VAL A 240 -0.60 15.60 -12.89
N ALA A 241 -1.89 15.94 -12.98
CA ALA A 241 -2.69 15.69 -14.17
C ALA A 241 -2.11 16.36 -15.42
N ALA A 242 -1.63 17.61 -15.30
CA ALA A 242 -1.00 18.34 -16.41
C ALA A 242 0.35 17.75 -16.82
N GLU A 243 1.18 17.29 -15.87
CA GLU A 243 2.47 16.65 -16.15
C GLU A 243 2.30 15.29 -16.88
N LEU A 244 1.21 14.57 -16.61
CA LEU A 244 0.91 13.26 -17.22
C LEU A 244 0.09 13.34 -18.52
N ALA A 245 -0.67 14.42 -18.72
CA ALA A 245 -1.55 14.59 -19.89
C ALA A 245 -0.87 14.43 -21.27
N PRO A 246 0.38 14.88 -21.52
CA PRO A 246 1.07 14.66 -22.80
C PRO A 246 1.23 13.17 -23.16
N GLY A 247 1.30 12.29 -22.15
CA GLY A 247 1.30 10.83 -22.33
C GLY A 247 -0.07 10.24 -22.71
N GLY A 248 -1.10 11.07 -22.94
CA GLY A 248 -2.47 10.63 -23.21
C GLY A 248 -3.18 10.07 -21.99
N LEU A 249 -2.68 10.39 -20.79
CA LEU A 249 -3.21 9.91 -19.51
C LEU A 249 -4.36 10.79 -19.03
N ALA A 250 -5.41 10.15 -18.54
CA ALA A 250 -6.51 10.80 -17.83
C ALA A 250 -6.69 10.14 -16.46
N PHE A 251 -7.06 10.93 -15.45
CA PHE A 251 -7.41 10.39 -14.15
C PHE A 251 -8.61 9.44 -14.27
N ALA A 252 -8.46 8.25 -13.71
CA ALA A 252 -9.44 7.18 -13.81
C ALA A 252 -10.13 6.91 -12.46
N ALA A 253 -9.34 6.75 -11.39
CA ALA A 253 -9.88 6.43 -10.07
C ALA A 253 -8.85 6.74 -8.96
N PRO A 254 -9.29 7.03 -7.72
CA PRO A 254 -8.41 6.81 -6.58
C PRO A 254 -8.16 5.30 -6.42
N ALA A 255 -6.92 4.92 -6.13
CA ALA A 255 -6.53 3.52 -5.92
C ALA A 255 -7.08 2.95 -4.60
N VAL A 256 -7.42 3.82 -3.65
CA VAL A 256 -8.05 3.45 -2.38
C VAL A 256 -9.53 3.25 -2.62
N LEU A 257 -10.01 2.01 -2.45
CA LEU A 257 -11.39 1.63 -2.78
C LEU A 257 -12.42 2.45 -1.99
N ALA A 258 -12.22 2.64 -0.68
CA ALA A 258 -13.13 3.45 0.14
C ALA A 258 -13.27 4.89 -0.34
N GLU A 259 -12.24 5.49 -0.96
CA GLU A 259 -12.34 6.85 -1.50
C GLU A 259 -13.31 6.94 -2.69
N GLN A 260 -13.76 5.81 -3.23
CA GLN A 260 -14.79 5.75 -4.27
C GLN A 260 -16.22 5.71 -3.70
N VAL A 261 -16.39 5.47 -2.40
CA VAL A 261 -17.70 5.43 -1.72
C VAL A 261 -18.09 6.85 -1.29
N GLU A 262 -18.57 7.61 -2.27
CA GLU A 262 -18.85 9.04 -2.11
C GLU A 262 -19.92 9.34 -1.05
N SER A 263 -20.91 8.46 -0.92
CA SER A 263 -22.00 8.56 0.06
C SER A 263 -21.52 8.45 1.51
N ALA A 264 -20.44 7.71 1.76
CA ALA A 264 -19.90 7.49 3.10
C ALA A 264 -18.79 8.49 3.45
N CYS A 265 -18.01 8.94 2.46
CA CYS A 265 -16.79 9.71 2.69
C CYS A 265 -16.92 11.22 2.43
N MET A 266 -18.06 11.71 1.93
CA MET A 266 -18.20 13.11 1.55
C MET A 266 -19.51 13.76 2.06
N PRO A 267 -19.44 15.01 2.54
CA PRO A 267 -20.64 15.78 2.85
C PRO A 267 -21.52 15.99 1.62
N GLU A 268 -22.84 15.98 1.81
CA GLU A 268 -23.82 16.11 0.71
C GLU A 268 -23.61 17.39 -0.12
N GLY A 269 -23.34 18.53 0.54
CA GLY A 269 -23.09 19.80 -0.15
C GLY A 269 -21.84 19.78 -1.03
N LEU A 270 -20.78 19.08 -0.61
CA LEU A 270 -19.58 18.89 -1.43
C LEU A 270 -19.91 18.01 -2.64
N ARG A 271 -20.63 16.91 -2.44
CA ARG A 271 -21.03 16.00 -3.51
C ARG A 271 -21.84 16.74 -4.60
N ALA A 272 -22.81 17.56 -4.21
CA ALA A 272 -23.60 18.37 -5.16
C ALA A 272 -22.74 19.37 -5.96
N LEU A 273 -21.73 19.99 -5.32
CA LEU A 273 -20.78 20.87 -6.00
C LEU A 273 -19.93 20.09 -7.03
N LEU A 274 -19.45 18.89 -6.67
CA LEU A 274 -18.67 18.04 -7.56
C LEU A 274 -19.50 17.53 -8.75
N GLU A 275 -20.76 17.14 -8.52
CA GLU A 275 -21.70 16.71 -9.56
C GLU A 275 -21.96 17.82 -10.60
N SER A 276 -22.05 19.08 -10.15
CA SER A 276 -22.27 20.25 -11.03
C SER A 276 -21.01 20.77 -11.74
N THR A 277 -19.82 20.37 -11.31
CA THR A 277 -18.55 20.80 -11.89
C THR A 277 -18.17 19.94 -13.09
N GLN A 278 -18.30 20.42 -14.33
CA GLN A 278 -18.09 19.59 -15.53
C GLN A 278 -16.62 19.22 -15.77
N ASP A 279 -15.69 20.15 -15.54
CA ASP A 279 -14.25 19.93 -15.74
C ASP A 279 -13.72 18.87 -14.76
N PRO A 280 -13.20 17.73 -15.25
CA PRO A 280 -12.75 16.63 -14.39
C PRO A 280 -11.54 17.00 -13.55
N VAL A 281 -10.66 17.88 -14.03
CA VAL A 281 -9.48 18.32 -13.30
C VAL A 281 -9.88 19.26 -12.17
N LEU A 282 -10.79 20.20 -12.44
CA LEU A 282 -11.33 21.08 -11.42
C LEU A 282 -12.14 20.30 -10.38
N ARG A 283 -12.95 19.32 -10.82
CA ARG A 283 -13.72 18.46 -9.91
C ARG A 283 -12.82 17.77 -8.89
N GLU A 284 -11.75 17.11 -9.34
CA GLU A 284 -10.82 16.42 -8.42
C GLU A 284 -9.98 17.39 -7.57
N THR A 285 -9.69 18.59 -8.08
CA THR A 285 -9.05 19.63 -7.29
C THR A 285 -9.99 20.13 -6.18
N LEU A 286 -11.26 20.41 -6.49
CA LEU A 286 -12.27 20.78 -5.49
C LEU A 286 -12.48 19.69 -4.45
N ARG A 287 -12.41 18.41 -4.86
CA ARG A 287 -12.45 17.27 -3.95
C ARG A 287 -11.30 17.32 -2.93
N ASP A 288 -10.08 17.70 -3.36
CA ASP A 288 -8.94 17.86 -2.45
C ASP A 288 -9.16 18.95 -1.42
N TYR A 289 -9.75 20.07 -1.82
CA TYR A 289 -10.12 21.15 -0.90
C TYR A 289 -11.22 20.73 0.07
N GLY A 290 -12.28 20.08 -0.43
CA GLY A 290 -13.41 19.66 0.38
C GLY A 290 -13.08 18.58 1.41
N LEU A 291 -12.09 17.73 1.11
CA LEU A 291 -11.63 16.65 1.99
C LEU A 291 -10.29 16.93 2.68
N ASN A 292 -9.72 18.13 2.47
CA ASN A 292 -8.40 18.54 2.97
C ASN A 292 -7.31 17.48 2.74
N ARG A 293 -7.22 16.96 1.50
CA ARG A 293 -6.35 15.81 1.19
C ARG A 293 -4.88 16.17 1.31
N SER A 294 -4.15 15.37 2.09
CA SER A 294 -2.71 15.55 2.33
C SER A 294 -1.84 14.55 1.56
N PHE A 295 -2.43 13.47 1.04
CA PHE A 295 -1.77 12.43 0.27
C PHE A 295 -2.75 11.85 -0.74
N ARG A 296 -2.32 11.65 -1.99
CA ARG A 296 -3.11 11.01 -3.05
C ARG A 296 -2.44 9.73 -3.53
N ARG A 297 -3.28 8.80 -3.96
CA ARG A 297 -2.93 7.51 -4.56
C ARG A 297 -3.87 7.35 -5.74
N ASP A 298 -3.40 7.75 -6.91
CA ASP A 298 -4.25 7.93 -8.08
C ASP A 298 -3.89 6.93 -9.18
N LEU A 299 -4.92 6.48 -9.89
CA LEU A 299 -4.81 5.70 -11.11
C LEU A 299 -5.09 6.62 -12.30
N PHE A 300 -4.13 6.71 -13.21
CA PHE A 300 -4.28 7.35 -14.51
C PHE A 300 -4.26 6.28 -15.61
N VAL A 301 -5.10 6.42 -16.63
CA VAL A 301 -5.18 5.44 -17.73
C VAL A 301 -4.96 6.14 -19.05
N ARG A 302 -4.18 5.51 -19.94
CA ARG A 302 -4.00 6.01 -21.30
C ARG A 302 -5.20 5.60 -22.14
N ALA A 303 -5.95 6.59 -22.64
CA ALA A 303 -7.19 6.37 -23.40
C ALA A 303 -8.17 5.42 -22.66
N PRO A 304 -8.72 5.85 -21.50
CA PRO A 304 -9.62 5.01 -20.71
C PRO A 304 -10.86 4.59 -21.49
N GLU A 305 -11.27 3.33 -21.33
CA GLU A 305 -12.47 2.77 -21.93
C GLU A 305 -13.50 2.46 -20.83
N ALA A 306 -14.73 2.96 -21.00
CA ALA A 306 -15.83 2.65 -20.10
C ALA A 306 -16.40 1.25 -20.39
N LEU A 307 -16.71 0.51 -19.32
CA LEU A 307 -17.43 -0.76 -19.43
C LEU A 307 -18.90 -0.52 -19.78
N PRO A 308 -19.49 -1.32 -20.68
CA PRO A 308 -20.94 -1.35 -20.85
C PRO A 308 -21.65 -1.62 -19.52
N ALA A 309 -22.83 -1.04 -19.32
CA ALA A 309 -23.55 -1.14 -18.04
C ALA A 309 -23.82 -2.58 -17.59
N THR A 310 -24.07 -3.50 -18.53
CA THR A 310 -24.25 -4.93 -18.27
C THR A 310 -22.97 -5.58 -17.78
N GLU A 311 -21.84 -5.30 -18.42
CA GLU A 311 -20.53 -5.82 -18.02
C GLU A 311 -20.11 -5.25 -16.65
N ARG A 312 -20.26 -3.94 -16.44
CA ARG A 312 -20.01 -3.30 -15.14
C ARG A 312 -20.78 -3.99 -14.01
N ARG A 313 -22.07 -4.25 -14.23
CA ARG A 313 -22.90 -4.95 -13.23
C ARG A 313 -22.42 -6.38 -12.98
N ALA A 314 -22.01 -7.11 -14.02
CA ALA A 314 -21.46 -8.45 -13.88
C ALA A 314 -20.17 -8.44 -13.04
N ARG A 315 -19.23 -7.52 -13.33
CA ARG A 315 -17.98 -7.38 -12.56
C ARG A 315 -18.22 -7.14 -11.07
N VAL A 316 -19.17 -6.26 -10.72
CA VAL A 316 -19.55 -6.01 -9.32
C VAL A 316 -20.12 -7.27 -8.66
N LEU A 317 -20.97 -8.02 -9.37
CA LEU A 317 -21.61 -9.22 -8.84
C LEU A 317 -20.63 -10.37 -8.64
N GLU A 318 -19.71 -10.56 -9.58
CA GLU A 318 -18.80 -11.70 -9.67
C GLU A 318 -17.50 -11.50 -8.88
N ARG A 319 -17.17 -10.27 -8.46
CA ARG A 319 -15.96 -10.00 -7.67
C ARG A 319 -16.04 -10.73 -6.34
N GLU A 320 -15.11 -11.66 -6.13
CA GLU A 320 -14.93 -12.37 -4.87
C GLU A 320 -14.16 -11.49 -3.86
N TRP A 321 -14.49 -11.66 -2.58
CA TRP A 321 -13.87 -11.00 -1.45
C TRP A 321 -13.62 -12.01 -0.34
N VAL A 322 -12.63 -11.76 0.52
CA VAL A 322 -12.29 -12.63 1.65
C VAL A 322 -12.05 -11.81 2.91
N LEU A 323 -12.42 -12.37 4.07
CA LEU A 323 -12.12 -11.77 5.36
C LEU A 323 -10.63 -11.99 5.69
N ALA A 324 -9.88 -10.89 5.82
CA ALA A 324 -8.44 -10.88 6.06
C ALA A 324 -8.06 -10.96 7.57
N VAL A 325 -9.06 -10.89 8.45
CA VAL A 325 -8.88 -11.02 9.90
C VAL A 325 -9.70 -12.18 10.47
N GLN A 326 -9.40 -12.60 11.70
CA GLN A 326 -10.29 -13.53 12.41
C GLN A 326 -11.60 -12.84 12.75
N ARG A 327 -12.72 -13.57 12.61
CA ARG A 327 -14.06 -13.01 12.82
C ARG A 327 -14.29 -12.43 14.22
N ASN A 328 -13.79 -13.13 15.24
CA ASN A 328 -13.85 -12.71 16.64
C ASN A 328 -12.83 -11.61 16.99
N ALA A 329 -11.94 -11.26 16.06
CA ALA A 329 -10.90 -10.24 16.23
C ALA A 329 -11.09 -9.04 15.28
N VAL A 330 -12.26 -8.91 14.64
CA VAL A 330 -12.59 -7.73 13.83
C VAL A 330 -12.59 -6.49 14.74
N PRO A 331 -11.67 -5.53 14.55
CA PRO A 331 -11.56 -4.37 15.42
C PRO A 331 -12.76 -3.43 15.25
N ALA A 332 -13.08 -2.70 16.32
CA ALA A 332 -13.90 -1.50 16.20
C ALA A 332 -13.09 -0.44 15.44
N CYS A 333 -13.61 0.05 14.32
CA CYS A 333 -12.97 1.05 13.49
C CYS A 333 -13.99 1.80 12.65
N ALA A 334 -13.63 3.00 12.19
CA ALA A 334 -14.52 3.86 11.40
C ALA A 334 -15.05 3.19 10.14
N ALA A 335 -14.26 2.33 9.47
CA ALA A 335 -14.72 1.59 8.29
C ALA A 335 -15.87 0.62 8.63
N ARG A 336 -15.81 -0.04 9.80
CA ARG A 336 -16.88 -0.92 10.28
C ARG A 336 -18.12 -0.12 10.65
N ASP A 337 -17.94 1.03 11.30
CA ASP A 337 -19.05 1.91 11.69
C ASP A 337 -19.79 2.43 10.45
N LEU A 338 -19.06 2.94 9.45
CA LEU A 338 -19.63 3.37 8.17
C LEU A 338 -20.33 2.22 7.42
N ALA A 339 -19.76 1.02 7.47
CA ALA A 339 -20.39 -0.16 6.88
C ALA A 339 -21.71 -0.52 7.58
N ALA A 340 -21.75 -0.42 8.91
CA ALA A 340 -22.94 -0.67 9.71
C ALA A 340 -24.01 0.40 9.46
N ASP A 341 -23.63 1.66 9.27
CA ASP A 341 -24.56 2.74 8.92
C ASP A 341 -25.19 2.53 7.54
N LEU A 342 -24.45 1.94 6.59
CA LEU A 342 -24.94 1.68 5.23
C LEU A 342 -25.84 0.44 5.11
N LEU A 343 -25.54 -0.66 5.80
CA LEU A 343 -26.29 -1.94 5.67
C LEU A 343 -27.17 -2.29 6.86
N GLY A 344 -26.92 -1.70 8.03
CA GLY A 344 -27.43 -2.15 9.32
C GLY A 344 -26.55 -3.22 9.95
N GLY A 345 -26.47 -3.21 11.29
CA GLY A 345 -25.57 -4.07 12.06
C GLY A 345 -25.76 -5.58 11.81
N GLU A 346 -27.00 -6.08 11.83
CA GLU A 346 -27.27 -7.52 11.62
C GLU A 346 -26.86 -8.00 10.21
N ALA A 347 -27.07 -7.16 9.20
CA ALA A 347 -26.65 -7.46 7.82
C ALA A 347 -25.12 -7.49 7.72
N LEU A 348 -24.44 -6.53 8.34
CA LEU A 348 -22.97 -6.51 8.40
C LEU A 348 -22.41 -7.78 9.06
N GLU A 349 -22.97 -8.22 10.19
CA GLU A 349 -22.51 -9.44 10.85
C GLU A 349 -22.73 -10.68 9.98
N GLN A 350 -23.88 -10.80 9.30
CA GLN A 350 -24.11 -11.91 8.35
C GLN A 350 -23.15 -11.87 7.15
N LEU A 351 -22.79 -10.67 6.65
CA LEU A 351 -21.79 -10.52 5.60
C LEU A 351 -20.42 -11.04 6.06
N LEU A 352 -19.98 -10.66 7.27
CA LEU A 352 -18.71 -11.10 7.83
C LEU A 352 -18.68 -12.62 8.08
N ASP A 353 -19.80 -13.22 8.51
CA ASP A 353 -19.91 -14.68 8.70
C ASP A 353 -19.75 -15.46 7.38
N VAL A 354 -20.28 -14.92 6.27
CA VAL A 354 -20.09 -15.54 4.95
C VAL A 354 -18.62 -15.48 4.54
N LEU A 355 -17.97 -14.33 4.70
CA LEU A 355 -16.57 -14.16 4.33
C LEU A 355 -15.59 -14.91 5.26
N GLU A 356 -16.02 -15.26 6.48
CA GLU A 356 -15.25 -16.12 7.37
C GLU A 356 -15.12 -17.54 6.81
N ALA A 357 -16.17 -18.05 6.17
CA ALA A 357 -16.21 -19.39 5.60
C ALA A 357 -15.31 -19.56 4.37
N GLY A 358 -14.99 -18.46 3.67
CA GLY A 358 -14.10 -18.45 2.50
C GLY A 358 -14.37 -17.26 1.57
N PRO A 359 -13.67 -17.17 0.44
CA PRO A 359 -13.96 -16.18 -0.59
C PRO A 359 -15.41 -16.27 -1.05
N ALA A 360 -16.10 -15.13 -1.16
CA ALA A 360 -17.47 -15.06 -1.64
C ALA A 360 -17.69 -13.81 -2.50
N SER A 361 -18.53 -13.94 -3.53
CA SER A 361 -18.91 -12.84 -4.41
C SER A 361 -20.11 -12.05 -3.87
N VAL A 362 -20.39 -10.87 -4.43
CA VAL A 362 -21.62 -10.13 -4.12
C VAL A 362 -22.86 -10.96 -4.51
N GLN A 363 -22.77 -11.74 -5.59
CA GLN A 363 -23.81 -12.68 -5.98
C GLN A 363 -24.07 -13.75 -4.90
N ASP A 364 -23.01 -14.30 -4.29
CA ASP A 364 -23.13 -15.27 -3.20
C ASP A 364 -23.72 -14.64 -1.94
N LEU A 365 -23.31 -13.41 -1.62
CA LEU A 365 -23.85 -12.65 -0.49
C LEU A 365 -25.37 -12.45 -0.64
N GLN A 366 -25.85 -12.15 -1.85
CA GLN A 366 -27.29 -11.98 -2.13
C GLN A 366 -28.14 -13.25 -1.98
N THR A 367 -27.53 -14.42 -1.76
CA THR A 367 -28.28 -15.64 -1.42
C THR A 367 -28.73 -15.67 0.04
N ARG A 368 -28.19 -14.79 0.90
CA ARG A 368 -28.42 -14.81 2.35
C ARG A 368 -29.66 -14.00 2.77
N PRO A 369 -30.41 -14.43 3.81
CA PRO A 369 -31.69 -13.82 4.16
C PRO A 369 -31.67 -12.32 4.45
N LEU A 370 -30.62 -11.80 5.13
CA LEU A 370 -30.50 -10.38 5.48
C LEU A 370 -29.88 -9.56 4.34
N LEU A 371 -29.22 -10.20 3.38
CA LEU A 371 -28.47 -9.55 2.31
C LEU A 371 -29.21 -9.54 0.96
N ARG A 372 -30.13 -10.49 0.73
CA ARG A 372 -30.81 -10.70 -0.57
C ARG A 372 -31.59 -9.49 -1.11
N ASN A 373 -32.08 -8.63 -0.23
CA ASN A 373 -32.85 -7.45 -0.59
C ASN A 373 -31.99 -6.18 -0.71
N LEU A 374 -30.71 -6.25 -0.33
CA LEU A 374 -29.78 -5.14 -0.45
C LEU A 374 -29.30 -5.03 -1.90
N SER A 375 -29.08 -3.79 -2.34
CA SER A 375 -28.57 -3.56 -3.69
C SER A 375 -27.14 -4.10 -3.82
N ALA A 376 -26.79 -4.64 -4.99
CA ALA A 376 -25.43 -5.11 -5.26
C ALA A 376 -24.39 -3.98 -5.06
N GLN A 377 -24.76 -2.74 -5.39
CA GLN A 377 -23.91 -1.58 -5.18
C GLN A 377 -23.65 -1.32 -3.69
N SER A 378 -24.68 -1.39 -2.83
CA SER A 378 -24.52 -1.17 -1.39
C SER A 378 -23.62 -2.23 -0.75
N LEU A 379 -23.75 -3.50 -1.16
CA LEU A 379 -22.86 -4.57 -0.71
C LEU A 379 -21.42 -4.32 -1.16
N HIS A 380 -21.23 -3.95 -2.44
CA HIS A 380 -19.92 -3.61 -2.98
C HIS A 380 -19.28 -2.41 -2.28
N ASP A 381 -20.04 -1.35 -2.01
CA ASP A 381 -19.57 -0.15 -1.31
C ASP A 381 -19.09 -0.50 0.12
N VAL A 382 -19.81 -1.35 0.84
CA VAL A 382 -19.36 -1.83 2.15
C VAL A 382 -18.07 -2.65 2.06
N LEU A 383 -17.95 -3.54 1.08
CA LEU A 383 -16.72 -4.31 0.87
C LEU A 383 -15.53 -3.37 0.57
N MET A 384 -15.74 -2.32 -0.22
CA MET A 384 -14.74 -1.28 -0.47
C MET A 384 -14.37 -0.48 0.78
N LEU A 385 -15.33 -0.17 1.66
CA LEU A 385 -15.06 0.50 2.94
C LEU A 385 -14.23 -0.39 3.86
N LEU A 386 -14.64 -1.64 4.06
CA LEU A 386 -13.94 -2.60 4.93
C LEU A 386 -12.51 -2.89 4.42
N ALA A 387 -12.30 -2.86 3.10
CA ALA A 387 -10.99 -2.99 2.49
C ALA A 387 -10.01 -1.86 2.82
N SER A 388 -10.48 -0.67 3.16
CA SER A 388 -9.59 0.44 3.57
C SER A 388 -8.94 0.26 4.94
N SER A 389 -9.44 -0.69 5.74
CA SER A 389 -8.90 -1.06 7.05
C SER A 389 -8.36 -2.49 7.06
N ASP A 390 -8.04 -3.04 5.88
CA ASP A 390 -7.52 -4.40 5.68
C ASP A 390 -8.36 -5.50 6.35
N LEU A 391 -9.67 -5.25 6.58
CA LEU A 391 -10.58 -6.24 7.17
C LEU A 391 -11.03 -7.26 6.14
N VAL A 392 -11.26 -6.78 4.92
CA VAL A 392 -11.72 -7.54 3.77
C VAL A 392 -10.79 -7.23 2.59
N MET A 393 -10.49 -8.20 1.75
CA MET A 393 -9.64 -8.02 0.58
C MET A 393 -10.33 -8.58 -0.66
N PRO A 394 -10.15 -7.97 -1.85
CA PRO A 394 -10.59 -8.57 -3.09
C PRO A 394 -9.80 -9.87 -3.30
N ALA A 395 -10.51 -10.97 -3.56
CA ALA A 395 -9.90 -12.26 -3.84
C ALA A 395 -9.55 -12.39 -5.33
N LEU A 396 -8.52 -13.18 -5.63
CA LEU A 396 -8.19 -13.56 -6.99
C LEU A 396 -9.12 -14.68 -7.48
N PRO A 397 -9.51 -14.68 -8.76
CA PRO A 397 -10.17 -15.81 -9.39
C PRO A 397 -9.44 -17.14 -9.11
N GLY A 398 -10.19 -18.21 -8.86
CA GLY A 398 -9.63 -19.52 -8.50
C GLY A 398 -8.53 -20.04 -9.44
N ALA A 399 -8.67 -19.81 -10.75
CA ALA A 399 -7.65 -20.20 -11.73
C ALA A 399 -6.30 -19.49 -11.53
N LEU A 400 -6.32 -18.20 -11.14
CA LEU A 400 -5.09 -17.46 -10.84
C LEU A 400 -4.46 -17.92 -9.53
N ARG A 401 -5.28 -18.20 -8.51
CA ARG A 401 -4.82 -18.77 -7.23
C ARG A 401 -4.13 -20.11 -7.42
N GLU A 402 -4.74 -20.99 -8.22
CA GLU A 402 -4.17 -22.30 -8.54
C GLU A 402 -2.84 -22.18 -9.28
N ALA A 403 -2.77 -21.31 -10.31
CA ALA A 403 -1.54 -21.08 -11.07
C ALA A 403 -0.40 -20.50 -10.20
N ALA A 404 -0.73 -19.64 -9.24
CA ALA A 404 0.24 -18.97 -8.36
C ALA A 404 0.64 -19.79 -7.12
N ARG A 405 -0.07 -20.88 -6.78
CA ARG A 405 0.13 -21.64 -5.54
C ARG A 405 1.60 -22.01 -5.27
N ALA A 406 2.30 -22.49 -6.30
CA ALA A 406 3.69 -22.92 -6.17
C ALA A 406 4.64 -21.72 -5.95
N SER A 407 4.50 -20.64 -6.73
CA SER A 407 5.34 -19.45 -6.62
C SER A 407 5.09 -18.68 -5.31
N VAL A 408 3.83 -18.58 -4.87
CA VAL A 408 3.47 -18.02 -3.56
C VAL A 408 4.08 -18.82 -2.42
N GLY A 409 3.96 -20.15 -2.46
CA GLY A 409 4.55 -21.02 -1.45
C GLY A 409 6.08 -20.88 -1.37
N ALA A 410 6.75 -20.82 -2.53
CA ALA A 410 8.19 -20.64 -2.60
C ALA A 410 8.64 -19.26 -2.08
N PHE A 411 7.92 -18.20 -2.43
CA PHE A 411 8.17 -16.86 -1.90
C PHE A 411 8.00 -16.78 -0.39
N ASN A 412 6.88 -17.29 0.14
CA ASN A 412 6.63 -17.30 1.58
C ASN A 412 7.68 -18.12 2.34
N ALA A 413 8.12 -19.25 1.78
CA ALA A 413 9.19 -20.05 2.35
C ALA A 413 10.53 -19.30 2.41
N ALA A 414 10.89 -18.57 1.34
CA ALA A 414 12.10 -17.74 1.31
C ALA A 414 12.06 -16.64 2.37
N VAL A 415 10.93 -15.92 2.49
CA VAL A 415 10.74 -14.88 3.52
C VAL A 415 10.81 -15.46 4.94
N LEU A 416 10.16 -16.61 5.19
CA LEU A 416 10.25 -17.30 6.49
C LEU A 416 11.66 -17.80 6.81
N ALA A 417 12.42 -18.22 5.80
CA ALA A 417 13.81 -18.66 5.97
C ALA A 417 14.73 -17.52 6.42
N ARG A 418 14.51 -16.30 5.90
CA ARG A 418 15.21 -15.08 6.36
C ARG A 418 14.87 -14.68 7.79
N GLY A 419 13.74 -15.15 8.32
CA GLY A 419 13.38 -15.00 9.72
C GLY A 419 12.95 -13.58 10.13
N GLY A 420 12.79 -12.65 9.17
CA GLY A 420 12.19 -11.33 9.36
C GLY A 420 13.04 -10.29 10.12
N SER A 421 14.27 -10.63 10.53
CA SER A 421 15.18 -9.70 11.22
C SER A 421 15.80 -8.66 10.27
N ASP A 422 15.81 -8.93 8.97
CA ASP A 422 16.17 -7.99 7.91
C ASP A 422 15.07 -6.92 7.69
N GLY A 423 13.88 -7.12 8.27
CA GLY A 423 12.71 -6.24 8.14
C GLY A 423 11.65 -6.78 7.19
N THR A 424 11.93 -7.82 6.39
CA THR A 424 10.94 -8.41 5.48
C THR A 424 10.05 -9.39 6.22
N ARG A 425 8.84 -8.94 6.53
CA ARG A 425 7.86 -9.69 7.32
C ARG A 425 6.52 -9.88 6.61
N HIS A 426 6.51 -9.66 5.30
CA HIS A 426 5.31 -9.73 4.48
C HIS A 426 5.19 -11.10 3.82
N LEU A 427 4.12 -11.84 4.16
CA LEU A 427 3.79 -13.11 3.50
C LEU A 427 2.64 -12.89 2.53
N VAL A 428 2.75 -13.45 1.34
CA VAL A 428 1.73 -13.40 0.31
C VAL A 428 0.56 -14.30 0.69
N CYS A 429 -0.64 -13.75 0.62
CA CYS A 429 -1.92 -14.43 0.69
C CYS A 429 -2.30 -14.90 -0.72
N GLY A 430 -2.16 -16.20 -1.01
CA GLY A 430 -2.53 -16.77 -2.31
C GLY A 430 -3.99 -16.48 -2.70
N ALA A 431 -4.88 -16.34 -1.71
CA ALA A 431 -6.30 -16.02 -1.93
C ALA A 431 -6.53 -14.66 -2.61
N THR A 432 -5.64 -13.69 -2.39
CA THR A 432 -5.82 -12.28 -2.80
C THR A 432 -4.71 -11.77 -3.70
N GLY A 433 -3.56 -12.47 -3.75
CA GLY A 433 -2.34 -11.97 -4.37
C GLY A 433 -1.79 -10.72 -3.69
N LEU A 434 -2.18 -10.47 -2.43
CA LEU A 434 -1.66 -9.40 -1.59
C LEU A 434 -0.74 -9.98 -0.52
N ALA A 435 0.07 -9.15 0.13
CA ALA A 435 0.87 -9.56 1.27
C ALA A 435 0.40 -8.91 2.58
N VAL A 436 0.55 -9.64 3.68
CA VAL A 436 0.22 -9.18 5.04
C VAL A 436 1.49 -9.21 5.88
N GLU A 437 1.70 -8.15 6.66
CA GLU A 437 2.81 -8.08 7.60
C GLU A 437 2.55 -8.95 8.84
N TRP A 438 3.57 -9.67 9.28
CA TRP A 438 3.54 -10.47 10.50
C TRP A 438 4.55 -9.96 11.52
N SER A 439 4.21 -10.05 12.81
CA SER A 439 5.19 -9.79 13.85
C SER A 439 6.31 -10.84 13.82
N LEU A 440 7.50 -10.47 14.30
CA LEU A 440 8.64 -11.39 14.34
C LEU A 440 8.32 -12.71 15.08
N PRO A 441 7.65 -12.70 16.26
CA PRO A 441 7.22 -13.95 16.89
C PRO A 441 6.20 -14.74 16.07
N ALA A 442 5.32 -14.06 15.31
CA ALA A 442 4.37 -14.74 14.44
C ALA A 442 5.06 -15.43 13.27
N MET A 443 6.08 -14.81 12.68
CA MET A 443 6.91 -15.41 11.63
C MET A 443 7.57 -16.71 12.09
N TRP A 444 8.22 -16.70 13.27
CA TRP A 444 8.83 -17.90 13.84
C TRP A 444 7.81 -18.99 14.13
N GLN A 445 6.65 -18.61 14.67
CA GLN A 445 5.57 -19.57 14.94
C GLN A 445 5.01 -20.20 13.66
N ILE A 446 4.85 -19.43 12.58
CA ILE A 446 4.41 -19.96 11.27
C ILE A 446 5.45 -20.95 10.73
N ARG A 447 6.73 -20.59 10.79
CA ARG A 447 7.84 -21.46 10.35
C ARG A 447 7.91 -22.75 11.14
N ALA A 448 7.81 -22.68 12.47
CA ALA A 448 7.80 -23.85 13.34
C ALA A 448 6.60 -24.76 13.03
N ALA A 449 5.41 -24.19 12.83
CA ALA A 449 4.22 -24.95 12.46
C ALA A 449 4.35 -25.63 11.08
N GLN A 450 4.99 -25.00 10.10
CA GLN A 450 5.27 -25.64 8.80
C GLN A 450 6.19 -26.86 8.92
N ARG A 451 7.12 -26.86 9.88
CA ARG A 451 8.04 -27.99 10.14
C ARG A 451 7.39 -29.12 10.94
N HIS A 452 6.54 -28.77 11.91
CA HIS A 452 6.07 -29.70 12.94
C HIS A 452 4.57 -30.04 12.84
N GLY A 453 3.84 -29.45 11.90
CA GLY A 453 2.41 -29.69 11.73
C GLY A 453 1.60 -29.21 12.94
N ASP A 454 0.84 -30.10 13.55
CA ASP A 454 -0.02 -29.80 14.72
C ASP A 454 0.65 -30.19 16.06
N ASP A 455 1.95 -30.56 16.07
CA ASP A 455 2.67 -30.88 17.31
C ASP A 455 2.99 -29.62 18.12
N VAL A 456 2.12 -29.33 19.09
CA VAL A 456 2.23 -28.19 20.00
C VAL A 456 3.57 -28.12 20.71
N LEU A 457 4.11 -29.25 21.19
CA LEU A 457 5.32 -29.25 22.00
C LEU A 457 6.54 -28.99 21.11
N ALA A 458 6.59 -29.60 19.92
CA ALA A 458 7.67 -29.36 18.96
C ALA A 458 7.67 -27.91 18.47
N ILE A 459 6.49 -27.32 18.17
CA ILE A 459 6.38 -25.90 17.81
C ILE A 459 6.91 -25.01 18.95
N ALA A 460 6.50 -25.30 20.19
CA ALA A 460 6.94 -24.52 21.35
C ALA A 460 8.45 -24.59 21.57
N GLN A 461 9.06 -25.77 21.39
CA GLN A 461 10.50 -25.97 21.50
C GLN A 461 11.29 -25.18 20.43
N ASP A 462 10.83 -25.21 19.17
CA ASP A 462 11.44 -24.44 18.08
C ASP A 462 11.33 -22.92 18.35
N MET A 463 10.16 -22.45 18.82
CA MET A 463 9.97 -21.06 19.22
C MET A 463 10.87 -20.63 20.39
N VAL A 464 11.01 -21.45 21.43
CA VAL A 464 11.92 -21.16 22.56
C VAL A 464 13.36 -21.02 22.05
N HIS A 465 13.77 -21.89 21.13
CA HIS A 465 15.11 -21.81 20.53
C HIS A 465 15.31 -20.49 19.76
N ASP A 466 14.37 -20.15 18.87
CA ASP A 466 14.42 -18.92 18.07
C ASP A 466 14.38 -17.64 18.92
N MET A 467 13.71 -17.67 20.07
CA MET A 467 13.55 -16.54 20.99
C MET A 467 14.67 -16.39 22.03
N GLY A 468 15.80 -17.09 21.85
CA GLY A 468 16.99 -16.95 22.70
C GLY A 468 17.14 -18.00 23.81
N GLY A 469 16.36 -19.08 23.75
CA GLY A 469 16.53 -20.26 24.60
C GLY A 469 15.66 -20.28 25.86
N PRO A 470 15.70 -21.42 26.60
CA PRO A 470 14.80 -21.69 27.73
C PRO A 470 15.05 -20.81 28.96
N GLU A 471 16.18 -20.10 29.00
CA GLU A 471 16.47 -19.13 30.06
C GLU A 471 15.67 -17.83 29.91
N LEU A 472 15.22 -17.52 28.69
CA LEU A 472 14.49 -16.31 28.36
C LEU A 472 13.00 -16.54 28.12
N GLN A 473 12.60 -17.77 27.78
CA GLN A 473 11.22 -18.12 27.46
C GLN A 473 10.74 -19.36 28.21
N ASP A 474 9.54 -19.29 28.78
CA ASP A 474 8.88 -20.41 29.40
C ASP A 474 8.22 -21.32 28.35
N LEU A 475 8.59 -22.61 28.37
CA LEU A 475 8.07 -23.61 27.43
C LEU A 475 6.57 -23.84 27.59
N GLU A 476 6.02 -23.75 28.81
CA GLU A 476 4.58 -23.91 29.04
C GLU A 476 3.80 -22.75 28.41
N ALA A 477 4.27 -21.51 28.62
CA ALA A 477 3.73 -20.34 27.95
C ALA A 477 3.80 -20.44 26.41
N MET A 478 4.90 -20.96 25.86
CA MET A 478 5.05 -21.18 24.42
C MET A 478 4.14 -22.29 23.88
N ALA A 479 3.93 -23.37 24.63
CA ALA A 479 2.95 -24.40 24.28
C ALA A 479 1.52 -23.83 24.25
N GLY A 480 1.16 -22.99 25.22
CA GLY A 480 -0.12 -22.26 25.19
C GLY A 480 -0.23 -21.30 23.99
N SER A 481 0.86 -20.66 23.59
CA SER A 481 0.92 -19.84 22.37
C SER A 481 0.71 -20.68 21.10
N ALA A 482 1.36 -21.83 20.98
CA ALA A 482 1.21 -22.76 19.86
C ALA A 482 -0.22 -23.32 19.77
N GLN A 483 -0.86 -23.64 20.89
CA GLN A 483 -2.27 -24.05 20.91
C GLN A 483 -3.20 -22.95 20.36
N ARG A 484 -3.01 -21.69 20.80
CA ARG A 484 -3.78 -20.55 20.27
C ARG A 484 -3.54 -20.33 18.79
N TYR A 485 -2.31 -20.52 18.32
CA TYR A 485 -1.98 -20.46 16.90
C TYR A 485 -2.77 -21.50 16.11
N LEU A 486 -2.73 -22.78 16.50
CA LEU A 486 -3.43 -23.86 15.81
C LEU A 486 -4.96 -23.66 15.84
N ALA A 487 -5.51 -23.18 16.96
CA ALA A 487 -6.94 -22.95 17.12
C ALA A 487 -7.46 -21.74 16.33
N HIS A 488 -6.66 -20.69 16.19
CA HIS A 488 -7.16 -19.40 15.68
C HIS A 488 -6.39 -18.89 14.46
N ARG A 489 -5.05 -18.89 14.46
CA ARG A 489 -4.24 -18.31 13.37
C ARG A 489 -4.11 -19.27 12.19
N ALA A 490 -3.91 -20.56 12.42
CA ALA A 490 -3.78 -21.54 11.34
C ALA A 490 -5.02 -21.58 10.42
N PRO A 491 -6.27 -21.55 10.92
CA PRO A 491 -7.46 -21.41 10.06
C PRO A 491 -7.45 -20.15 9.20
N LEU A 492 -7.05 -19.00 9.74
CA LEU A 492 -6.91 -17.74 8.99
C LEU A 492 -5.87 -17.89 7.87
N LEU A 493 -4.69 -18.41 8.18
CA LEU A 493 -3.60 -18.60 7.22
C LEU A 493 -3.99 -19.54 6.08
N ARG A 494 -4.72 -20.64 6.37
CA ARG A 494 -5.25 -21.55 5.34
C ARG A 494 -6.30 -20.86 4.47
N ARG A 495 -7.21 -20.07 5.07
CA ARG A 495 -8.23 -19.31 4.31
C ARG A 495 -7.59 -18.29 3.37
N LEU A 496 -6.52 -17.66 3.81
CA LEU A 496 -5.74 -16.70 3.01
C LEU A 496 -4.75 -17.37 2.06
N GLU A 497 -4.64 -18.71 2.08
CA GLU A 497 -3.69 -19.50 1.30
C GLU A 497 -2.24 -19.01 1.50
N VAL A 498 -1.88 -18.68 2.74
CA VAL A 498 -0.50 -18.33 3.15
C VAL A 498 0.32 -19.59 3.44
N VAL A 499 -0.34 -20.62 3.99
CA VAL A 499 0.23 -21.94 4.37
C VAL A 499 -0.55 -23.10 3.79
#